data_AF-A0A1G9HAW0-F1
#
_entry.id   AF-A0A1G9HAW0-F1
#
_cell.length_a   1.000
_cell.length_b   1.000
_cell.length_c   1.000
_cell.angle_alpha   90.00
_cell.angle_beta   90.00
_cell.angle_gamma   90.00
#
_symmetry.space_group_name_H-M   'P 1'
#
loop_
_entity.id
_entity.type
_entity.pdbx_description
1 polymer ?
#
loop_
_entity_poly.entity_id
_entity_poly.type
_entity_poly.pdbx_seq_one_letter_code
_entity_poly.pdbx_strand_id
1 'polypeptide(L)'
;MFQQFFLNPNASVLENVVLPLKIAGVGARERKARGIAVLAQLELDDKARNKAIDLSGGQKQRVVIARALVNNPKVIFADEPTGNLDSATGRLVEDMLFTLNKEHGITLVIVTHDTELAARCDRQMFIRDGREVRSLDNQGAAA
;
A
#
# COMPACT_ATOMS: atom_id res chain seq x y z
N MET A 1 4.56 -0.02 -3.94
CA MET A 1 4.91 -0.05 -2.51
C MET A 1 6.17 -0.88 -2.39
N PHE A 2 7.12 -0.45 -1.56
CA PHE A 2 8.41 -1.12 -1.39
C PHE A 2 8.57 -1.55 0.07
N GLN A 3 9.44 -2.53 0.30
CA GLN A 3 9.84 -3.03 1.62
C GLN A 3 10.36 -1.92 2.57
N GLN A 4 10.95 -0.85 2.03
CA GLN A 4 11.28 0.37 2.76
C GLN A 4 10.21 1.44 2.57
N PHE A 5 9.85 2.16 3.63
CA PHE A 5 8.75 3.14 3.58
C PHE A 5 9.03 4.34 2.64
N PHE A 6 10.31 4.68 2.42
CA PHE A 6 10.74 5.85 1.62
C PHE A 6 9.93 7.13 1.94
N LEU A 7 9.67 7.36 3.21
CA LEU A 7 9.04 8.60 3.69
C LEU A 7 10.14 9.64 3.91
N ASN A 8 9.86 10.90 3.59
CA ASN A 8 10.70 12.00 4.02
C ASN A 8 10.46 12.20 5.54
N PRO A 9 11.46 11.93 6.40
CA PRO A 9 11.27 11.88 7.85
C PRO A 9 10.91 13.25 8.46
N ASN A 10 11.39 14.32 7.84
CA ASN A 10 11.21 15.68 8.33
C ASN A 10 9.95 16.36 7.78
N ALA A 11 9.35 15.78 6.73
CA ALA A 11 8.08 16.24 6.20
C ALA A 11 6.91 15.69 7.04
N SER A 12 5.81 16.42 7.02
CA SER A 12 4.56 15.97 7.63
C SER A 12 4.02 14.71 6.97
N VAL A 13 3.17 13.98 7.68
CA VAL A 13 2.43 12.85 7.13
C VAL A 13 1.65 13.25 5.88
N LEU A 14 0.92 14.37 5.94
CA LEU A 14 0.16 14.87 4.81
C LEU A 14 1.06 15.17 3.61
N GLU A 15 2.22 15.80 3.81
CA GLU A 15 3.16 16.11 2.72
C GLU A 15 3.69 14.84 2.04
N ASN A 16 3.99 13.80 2.82
CA ASN A 16 4.39 12.51 2.28
C ASN A 16 3.27 11.89 1.43
N VAL A 17 2.01 11.95 1.91
CA VAL A 17 0.85 11.39 1.21
C VAL A 17 0.54 12.14 -0.08
N VAL A 18 0.54 13.47 -0.08
CA VAL A 18 0.12 14.26 -1.25
C VAL A 18 1.23 14.47 -2.28
N LEU A 19 2.42 13.94 -2.05
CA LEU A 19 3.56 14.07 -2.97
C LEU A 19 3.22 13.63 -4.41
N PRO A 20 2.55 12.49 -4.67
CA PRO A 20 2.17 12.09 -6.02
C PRO A 20 1.23 13.10 -6.70
N LEU A 21 0.28 13.69 -5.95
CA LEU A 21 -0.60 14.72 -6.48
C LEU A 21 0.14 16.02 -6.78
N LYS A 22 1.17 16.34 -5.98
CA LYS A 22 2.03 17.51 -6.22
C LYS A 22 2.79 17.37 -7.53
N ILE A 23 3.33 16.17 -7.79
CA ILE A 23 4.01 15.83 -9.06
C ILE A 23 3.01 15.90 -10.22
N ALA A 24 1.78 15.42 -10.03
CA ALA A 24 0.71 15.49 -11.03
C ALA A 24 0.12 16.91 -11.25
N GLY A 25 0.64 17.95 -10.58
CA GLY A 25 0.21 19.34 -10.78
C GLY A 25 -1.14 19.72 -10.16
N VAL A 26 -1.76 18.85 -9.35
CA VAL A 26 -3.08 19.08 -8.74
C VAL A 26 -3.04 20.28 -7.79
N GLY A 27 -4.04 21.16 -7.76
CA GLY A 27 -4.01 22.39 -6.93
C GLY A 27 -3.88 22.14 -5.42
N ALA A 28 -3.19 23.03 -4.68
CA ALA A 28 -2.87 22.83 -3.26
C ALA A 28 -4.09 22.53 -2.37
N ARG A 29 -5.22 23.22 -2.60
CA ARG A 29 -6.48 23.02 -1.89
C ARG A 29 -7.05 21.62 -2.11
N GLU A 30 -7.07 21.17 -3.37
CA GLU A 30 -7.55 19.84 -3.74
C GLU A 30 -6.64 18.74 -3.19
N ARG A 31 -5.32 18.90 -3.31
CA ARG A 31 -4.36 17.94 -2.74
C ARG A 31 -4.54 17.75 -1.25
N LYS A 32 -4.72 18.84 -0.51
CA LYS A 32 -4.98 18.80 0.92
C LYS A 32 -6.28 18.06 1.23
N ALA A 33 -7.36 18.36 0.52
CA ALA A 33 -8.65 17.70 0.71
C ALA A 33 -8.55 16.17 0.47
N ARG A 34 -7.94 15.76 -0.66
CA ARG A 34 -7.73 14.35 -1.00
C ARG A 34 -6.81 13.63 -0.02
N GLY A 35 -5.72 14.28 0.38
CA GLY A 35 -4.79 13.73 1.36
C GLY A 35 -5.44 13.48 2.71
N ILE A 36 -6.24 14.43 3.21
CA ILE A 36 -6.98 14.25 4.47
C ILE A 36 -8.04 13.15 4.35
N ALA A 37 -8.77 13.09 3.24
CA ALA A 37 -9.78 12.05 3.03
C ALA A 37 -9.18 10.64 3.08
N VAL A 38 -8.04 10.42 2.42
CA VAL A 38 -7.36 9.11 2.44
C VAL A 38 -6.72 8.82 3.80
N LEU A 39 -6.18 9.83 4.50
CA LEU A 39 -5.67 9.63 5.85
C LEU A 39 -6.78 9.23 6.84
N ALA A 40 -7.99 9.77 6.69
CA ALA A 40 -9.13 9.41 7.52
C ALA A 40 -9.56 7.95 7.29
N GLN A 41 -9.53 7.46 6.05
CA GLN A 41 -9.81 6.04 5.72
C GLN A 41 -8.84 5.06 6.40
N LEU A 42 -7.65 5.54 6.78
CA LEU A 42 -6.60 4.74 7.40
C LEU A 42 -6.36 5.11 8.87
N GLU A 43 -7.28 5.86 9.48
CA GLU A 43 -7.22 6.28 10.88
C GLU A 43 -5.91 7.02 11.22
N LEU A 44 -5.53 7.97 10.36
CA LEU A 44 -4.32 8.78 10.48
C LEU A 44 -4.57 10.29 10.29
N ASP A 45 -5.83 10.73 10.29
CA ASP A 45 -6.19 12.13 10.10
C ASP A 45 -5.68 13.03 11.25
N ASP A 46 -5.70 12.52 12.48
CA ASP A 46 -5.14 13.20 13.66
C ASP A 46 -3.61 13.38 13.58
N LYS A 47 -2.93 12.52 12.81
CA LYS A 47 -1.47 12.56 12.59
C LYS A 47 -1.06 13.35 11.36
N ALA A 48 -1.99 13.94 10.61
CA ALA A 48 -1.69 14.59 9.33
C ALA A 48 -0.57 15.65 9.42
N ARG A 49 -0.43 16.32 10.56
CA ARG A 49 0.59 17.36 10.81
C ARG A 49 1.87 16.84 11.48
N ASN A 50 1.86 15.63 12.02
CA ASN A 50 3.04 15.04 12.67
C ASN A 50 4.14 14.81 11.64
N LYS A 51 5.40 14.83 12.07
CA LYS A 51 6.49 14.43 11.20
C LYS A 51 6.49 12.92 11.03
N ALA A 52 6.87 12.44 9.85
CA ALA A 52 6.90 11.00 9.58
C ALA A 52 7.88 10.25 10.50
N ILE A 53 8.91 10.90 11.02
CA ILE A 53 9.86 10.29 11.96
C ILE A 53 9.21 9.89 13.29
N ASP A 54 8.21 10.64 13.75
CA ASP A 54 7.53 10.47 15.04
C ASP A 54 6.49 9.32 15.02
N LEU A 55 6.28 8.70 13.87
CA LEU A 55 5.32 7.62 13.70
C LEU A 55 5.90 6.26 14.09
N SER A 56 5.05 5.40 14.64
CA SER A 56 5.34 3.96 14.81
C SER A 56 5.50 3.27 13.46
N GLY A 57 6.09 2.07 13.43
CA GLY A 57 6.27 1.29 12.20
C GLY A 57 4.94 1.06 11.45
N GLY A 58 3.90 0.59 12.14
CA GLY A 58 2.58 0.38 11.54
C GLY A 58 1.90 1.68 11.09
N GLN A 59 2.14 2.81 11.77
CA GLN A 59 1.66 4.11 11.29
C GLN A 59 2.39 4.55 10.02
N LYS A 60 3.73 4.43 9.97
CA LYS A 60 4.52 4.72 8.76
C LYS A 60 4.02 3.92 7.57
N GLN A 61 3.62 2.67 7.80
CA GLN A 61 3.09 1.83 6.76
C GLN A 61 1.73 2.28 6.23
N ARG A 62 0.80 2.60 7.13
CA ARG A 62 -0.49 3.19 6.73
C ARG A 62 -0.29 4.50 5.96
N VAL A 63 0.73 5.30 6.27
CA VAL A 63 1.11 6.47 5.46
C VAL A 63 1.56 6.08 4.05
N VAL A 64 2.32 4.99 3.89
CA VAL A 64 2.72 4.50 2.56
C VAL A 64 1.53 4.03 1.74
N ILE A 65 0.59 3.33 2.37
CA ILE A 65 -0.69 2.91 1.75
C ILE A 65 -1.48 4.16 1.34
N ALA A 66 -1.62 5.13 2.23
CA ALA A 66 -2.30 6.40 1.95
C ALA A 66 -1.69 7.11 0.73
N ARG A 67 -0.35 7.17 0.65
CA ARG A 67 0.37 7.74 -0.48
C ARG A 67 0.10 7.00 -1.79
N ALA A 68 -0.03 5.67 -1.75
CA ALA A 68 -0.39 4.88 -2.93
C ALA A 68 -1.83 5.15 -3.38
N LEU A 69 -2.76 5.30 -2.44
CA LEU A 69 -4.19 5.46 -2.69
C LEU A 69 -4.62 6.86 -3.09
N VAL A 70 -3.86 7.90 -2.71
CA VAL A 70 -4.27 9.31 -2.90
C VAL A 70 -4.62 9.66 -4.36
N ASN A 71 -4.02 8.95 -5.32
CA ASN A 71 -4.25 9.13 -6.75
C ASN A 71 -5.45 8.35 -7.30
N ASN A 72 -6.17 7.60 -6.47
CA ASN A 72 -7.20 6.65 -6.89
C ASN A 72 -6.67 5.68 -7.98
N PRO A 73 -5.62 4.90 -7.68
CA PRO A 73 -4.97 4.05 -8.67
C PRO A 73 -5.86 2.90 -9.10
N LYS A 74 -5.73 2.47 -10.36
CA LYS A 74 -6.34 1.21 -10.83
C LYS A 74 -5.51 -0.03 -10.48
N VAL A 75 -4.20 0.15 -10.28
CA VAL A 75 -3.25 -0.92 -10.00
C VAL A 75 -2.28 -0.49 -8.90
N ILE A 76 -2.03 -1.36 -7.94
CA ILE A 76 -0.97 -1.21 -6.94
C ILE A 76 0.05 -2.34 -7.12
N PHE A 77 1.30 -1.96 -7.34
CA PHE A 77 2.44 -2.86 -7.26
C PHE A 77 2.95 -2.89 -5.83
N ALA A 78 3.11 -4.06 -5.23
CA ALA A 78 3.62 -4.25 -3.88
C ALA A 78 4.80 -5.21 -3.90
N ASP A 79 5.99 -4.69 -3.64
CA ASP A 79 7.25 -5.44 -3.61
C ASP A 79 7.61 -5.76 -2.16
N GLU A 80 7.44 -7.03 -1.78
CA GLU A 80 7.61 -7.57 -0.43
C GLU A 80 6.93 -6.70 0.65
N PRO A 81 5.59 -6.53 0.59
CA PRO A 81 4.86 -5.55 1.41
C PRO A 81 4.96 -5.81 2.91
N THR A 82 5.30 -7.03 3.33
CA THR A 82 5.36 -7.46 4.73
C THR A 82 6.74 -7.91 5.20
N GLY A 83 7.75 -7.98 4.33
CA GLY A 83 9.05 -8.60 4.64
C GLY A 83 9.88 -7.95 5.75
N ASN A 84 9.56 -6.72 6.16
CA ASN A 84 10.23 -5.98 7.24
C ASN A 84 9.41 -5.89 8.54
N LEU A 85 8.34 -6.66 8.67
CA LEU A 85 7.38 -6.53 9.76
C LEU A 85 7.29 -7.81 10.58
N ASP A 86 6.91 -7.66 11.84
CA ASP A 86 6.45 -8.79 12.63
C ASP A 86 5.14 -9.36 12.04
N SER A 87 4.87 -10.64 12.33
CA SER A 87 3.74 -11.35 11.72
C SER A 87 2.37 -10.73 12.02
N ALA A 88 2.20 -10.04 13.15
CA ALA A 88 0.93 -9.39 13.46
C ALA A 88 0.73 -8.13 12.62
N THR A 89 1.76 -7.28 12.53
CA THR A 89 1.73 -6.09 11.67
C THR A 89 1.66 -6.47 10.18
N GLY A 90 2.35 -7.53 9.75
CA GLY A 90 2.29 -8.05 8.39
C GLY A 90 0.86 -8.41 7.95
N ARG A 91 0.15 -9.21 8.76
CA ARG A 91 -1.24 -9.60 8.48
C ARG A 91 -2.16 -8.40 8.31
N LEU A 92 -2.06 -7.41 9.20
CA LEU A 92 -2.87 -6.18 9.12
C LEU A 92 -2.70 -5.48 7.76
N VAL A 93 -1.50 -5.50 7.21
CA VAL A 93 -1.15 -4.84 5.94
C VAL A 93 -1.70 -5.59 4.76
N GLU A 94 -1.53 -6.91 4.76
CA GLU A 94 -2.12 -7.76 3.74
C GLU A 94 -3.63 -7.58 3.73
N ASP A 95 -4.27 -7.62 4.89
CA ASP A 95 -5.71 -7.42 5.03
C ASP A 95 -6.14 -6.06 4.45
N MET A 96 -5.41 -4.98 4.76
CA MET A 96 -5.66 -3.67 4.15
C MET A 96 -5.54 -3.72 2.61
N LEU A 97 -4.49 -4.35 2.06
CA LEU A 97 -4.30 -4.45 0.62
C LEU A 97 -5.46 -5.23 -0.04
N PHE A 98 -5.82 -6.40 0.49
CA PHE A 98 -6.90 -7.21 -0.06
C PHE A 98 -8.28 -6.56 0.10
N THR A 99 -8.51 -5.80 1.18
CA THR A 99 -9.72 -4.97 1.31
C THR A 99 -9.78 -3.91 0.21
N LEU A 100 -8.66 -3.23 -0.08
CA LEU A 100 -8.60 -2.26 -1.17
C LEU A 100 -8.88 -2.89 -2.53
N ASN A 101 -8.41 -4.11 -2.77
CA ASN A 101 -8.75 -4.86 -3.97
C ASN A 101 -10.26 -5.16 -4.06
N LYS A 102 -10.84 -5.70 -3.00
CA LYS A 102 -12.25 -6.13 -2.98
C LYS A 102 -13.23 -4.96 -3.01
N GLU A 103 -13.00 -3.91 -2.22
CA GLU A 103 -13.93 -2.80 -2.05
C GLU A 103 -13.77 -1.72 -3.13
N HIS A 104 -12.55 -1.44 -3.56
CA HIS A 104 -12.27 -0.37 -4.52
C HIS A 104 -11.97 -0.88 -5.94
N GLY A 105 -11.97 -2.20 -6.15
CA GLY A 105 -11.68 -2.80 -7.47
C GLY A 105 -10.25 -2.56 -7.95
N ILE A 106 -9.32 -2.33 -7.03
CA ILE A 106 -7.92 -2.05 -7.35
C ILE A 106 -7.20 -3.37 -7.67
N THR A 107 -6.57 -3.47 -8.83
CA THR A 107 -5.72 -4.64 -9.14
C THR A 107 -4.46 -4.62 -8.28
N LEU A 108 -4.15 -5.73 -7.61
CA LEU A 108 -2.91 -5.90 -6.87
C LEU A 108 -1.93 -6.75 -7.68
N VAL A 109 -0.68 -6.29 -7.76
CA VAL A 109 0.44 -7.09 -8.26
C VAL A 109 1.46 -7.17 -7.13
N ILE A 110 1.57 -8.34 -6.53
CA ILE A 110 2.41 -8.59 -5.34
C ILE A 110 3.61 -9.43 -5.75
N VAL A 111 4.81 -8.99 -5.37
CA VAL A 111 6.04 -9.79 -5.39
C VAL A 111 6.30 -10.23 -3.96
N THR A 112 6.37 -11.53 -3.73
CA THR A 112 6.68 -12.07 -2.40
C THR A 112 7.31 -13.46 -2.45
N HIS A 113 8.12 -13.77 -1.44
CA HIS A 113 8.58 -15.12 -1.12
C HIS A 113 7.67 -15.85 -0.13
N ASP A 114 6.69 -15.16 0.45
CA ASP A 114 5.72 -15.74 1.39
C ASP A 114 4.62 -16.51 0.63
N THR A 115 4.59 -17.82 0.82
CA THR A 115 3.61 -18.71 0.18
C THR A 115 2.20 -18.54 0.72
N GLU A 116 2.04 -18.13 1.99
CA GLU A 116 0.72 -17.88 2.59
C GLU A 116 0.09 -16.63 1.98
N LEU A 117 0.87 -15.56 1.84
CA LEU A 117 0.44 -14.35 1.14
C LEU A 117 0.12 -14.64 -0.34
N ALA A 118 1.00 -15.37 -1.03
CA ALA A 118 0.77 -15.75 -2.43
C ALA A 118 -0.51 -16.57 -2.61
N ALA A 119 -0.84 -17.45 -1.65
CA ALA A 119 -2.05 -18.26 -1.67
C ALA A 119 -3.34 -17.44 -1.58
N ARG A 120 -3.30 -16.21 -1.05
CA ARG A 120 -4.44 -15.28 -0.99
C ARG A 120 -4.74 -14.59 -2.32
N CYS A 121 -3.81 -14.63 -3.28
CA CYS A 121 -3.99 -14.03 -4.60
C CYS A 121 -4.81 -14.93 -5.53
N ASP A 122 -5.59 -14.31 -6.44
CA ASP A 122 -6.37 -15.01 -7.46
C ASP A 122 -5.49 -15.75 -8.48
N ARG A 123 -4.27 -15.26 -8.68
CA ARG A 123 -3.28 -15.85 -9.60
C ARG A 123 -1.88 -15.75 -9.02
N GLN A 124 -1.10 -16.81 -9.20
CA GLN A 124 0.30 -16.90 -8.79
C GLN A 124 1.16 -17.19 -10.00
N MET A 125 2.27 -16.48 -10.14
CA MET A 125 3.26 -16.68 -11.21
C MET A 125 4.62 -16.92 -10.58
N PHE A 126 5.24 -18.05 -10.90
CA PHE A 126 6.57 -18.41 -10.44
C PHE A 126 7.57 -18.03 -11.53
N ILE A 127 8.55 -17.20 -11.17
CA ILE A 127 9.58 -16.69 -12.07
C ILE A 127 10.93 -17.29 -11.67
N ARG A 128 11.71 -17.74 -12.64
CA ARG A 128 13.10 -18.19 -12.48
C ARG A 128 13.90 -17.74 -13.69
N ASP A 129 15.06 -17.13 -13.44
CA ASP A 129 15.94 -16.58 -14.48
C ASP A 129 15.22 -15.63 -15.46
N GLY A 130 14.32 -14.81 -14.93
CA GLY A 130 13.52 -13.85 -15.70
C GLY A 130 12.44 -14.47 -16.59
N ARG A 131 12.16 -15.77 -16.45
CA ARG A 131 11.12 -16.49 -17.20
C ARG A 131 10.07 -17.04 -16.27
N GLU A 132 8.82 -16.98 -16.70
CA GLU A 132 7.75 -17.72 -16.05
C GLU A 132 8.03 -19.22 -16.21
N VAL A 133 8.04 -19.93 -15.08
CA VAL A 133 8.24 -21.39 -15.07
C VAL A 133 6.98 -22.15 -14.66
N ARG A 134 6.02 -21.47 -14.04
CA ARG A 134 4.73 -22.03 -13.61
C ARG A 134 3.76 -20.89 -13.32
N SER A 135 2.47 -21.10 -13.60
CA SER A 135 1.39 -20.30 -13.05
C SER A 135 0.36 -21.18 -12.35
N LEU A 136 -0.32 -20.60 -11.36
CA LEU A 136 -1.51 -21.18 -10.72
C LEU A 136 -2.62 -20.14 -10.78
N ASP A 137 -3.79 -20.54 -11.26
CA ASP A 137 -4.99 -19.73 -11.14
C ASP A 137 -5.78 -20.27 -9.95
N ASN A 138 -5.78 -19.50 -8.86
CA ASN A 138 -6.71 -19.70 -7.77
C ASN A 138 -8.05 -19.13 -8.23
N GLN A 139 -8.75 -19.85 -9.12
CA GLN A 139 -10.17 -19.58 -9.33
C GLN A 139 -10.83 -19.65 -7.96
N GLY A 140 -11.35 -18.51 -7.51
CA GLY A 140 -11.79 -18.36 -6.13
C GLY A 140 -12.68 -19.51 -5.69
N ALA A 141 -12.49 -19.95 -4.46
CA ALA A 141 -13.59 -20.41 -3.63
C ALA A 141 -14.61 -19.25 -3.56
N ALA A 142 -15.43 -19.12 -4.59
CA ALA A 142 -16.67 -18.38 -4.52
C ALA A 142 -17.64 -19.27 -3.73
N ALA A 143 -17.72 -19.02 -2.43
CA ALA A 143 -18.79 -19.44 -1.55
C ALA A 143 -19.23 -18.23 -0.73
#